data_AF-A0A369Q4D3-F1
#
_entry.id   AF-A0A369Q4D3-F1
#
_cell.length_a   1.000
_cell.length_b   1.000
_cell.length_c   1.000
_cell.angle_alpha   90.00
_cell.angle_beta   90.00
_cell.angle_gamma   90.00
#
_symmetry.space_group_name_H-M   'P 1'
#
loop_
_entity.id
_entity.type
_entity.pdbx_description
1 polymer ?
#
loop_
_entity_poly.entity_id
_entity_poly.type
_entity_poly.pdbx_seq_one_letter_code
_entity_poly.pdbx_strand_id
1 'polypeptide(L)'
;MTAPIGHNNPPPIVYFSNALDDVRDEAANYLDGKPIETQAQADAVGLFLSTARKIKADADKVRKAEKEPHLKAGKAVDAEWKPIDKKADDVITAGRAPLTAWLQKLEAIQAEEARKAREEADRQQQAAIEARRASEGNLEALEQANALQDEADRAAKDAKRAEKVKPLVAGEGRSLSLRSRQVAIVTDRKALLEHVMKTDPNALTEWLEGYATRALPSKLPGVEIETQRSAA
;
A
#
# COMPACT_ATOMS: atom_id res chain seq x y z
N MET A 1 48.71 39.90 -11.35
CA MET A 1 47.49 39.57 -10.59
C MET A 1 47.85 38.45 -9.62
N THR A 2 47.98 38.77 -8.34
CA THR A 2 48.34 37.82 -7.27
C THR A 2 47.11 37.01 -6.89
N ALA A 3 47.16 35.69 -7.09
CA ALA A 3 46.11 34.78 -6.64
C ALA A 3 46.02 34.83 -5.09
N PRO A 4 44.83 35.03 -4.50
CA PRO A 4 44.69 35.06 -3.05
C PRO A 4 44.95 33.66 -2.47
N ILE A 5 45.98 33.58 -1.63
CA ILE A 5 46.32 32.42 -0.79
C ILE A 5 45.08 32.06 0.05
N GLY A 6 44.58 30.83 -0.10
CA GLY A 6 43.39 30.35 0.62
C GLY A 6 42.58 29.24 -0.06
N HIS A 7 43.00 28.74 -1.23
CA HIS A 7 42.25 27.76 -2.03
C HIS A 7 42.61 26.29 -1.78
N ASN A 8 43.25 25.97 -0.65
CA ASN A 8 43.62 24.59 -0.31
C ASN A 8 42.76 24.01 0.82
N ASN A 9 41.45 24.30 0.84
CA ASN A 9 40.53 23.61 1.74
C ASN A 9 39.79 22.54 0.94
N PRO A 10 39.92 21.24 1.28
CA PRO A 10 39.24 20.18 0.56
C PRO A 10 37.71 20.34 0.65
N PRO A 11 36.93 19.74 -0.27
CA PRO A 11 35.47 19.73 -0.18
C PRO A 11 35.02 19.27 1.23
N PRO A 12 33.92 19.82 1.79
CA PRO A 12 33.52 19.51 3.17
C PRO A 12 33.40 18.02 3.47
N ILE A 13 32.88 17.22 2.53
CA ILE A 13 32.81 15.76 2.68
C ILE A 13 34.19 15.11 2.81
N VAL A 14 35.17 15.57 2.03
CA VAL A 14 36.56 15.08 2.07
C VAL A 14 37.22 15.54 3.37
N TYR A 15 36.99 16.79 3.78
CA TYR A 15 37.47 17.32 5.06
C TYR A 15 36.99 16.47 6.26
N PHE A 16 35.68 16.23 6.37
CA PHE A 16 35.13 15.46 7.48
C PHE A 16 35.49 13.97 7.40
N SER A 17 35.66 13.41 6.21
CA SER A 17 36.17 12.04 6.04
C SER A 17 37.57 11.93 6.60
N ASN A 18 38.50 12.78 6.15
CA ASN A 18 39.89 12.75 6.60
C ASN A 18 39.98 12.95 8.13
N ALA A 19 39.27 13.94 8.67
CA ALA A 19 39.27 14.18 10.11
C ALA A 19 38.73 12.99 10.92
N LEU A 20 37.76 12.24 10.37
CA LEU A 20 37.26 11.03 11.02
C LEU A 20 38.24 9.87 10.87
N ASP A 21 38.87 9.72 9.71
CA ASP A 21 39.88 8.69 9.48
C ASP A 21 41.10 8.89 10.40
N ASP A 22 41.55 10.13 10.63
CA ASP A 22 42.59 10.45 11.63
C ASP A 22 42.20 9.95 13.04
N VAL A 23 40.97 10.24 13.48
CA VAL A 23 40.46 9.77 14.79
C VAL A 23 40.35 8.24 14.82
N ARG A 24 39.98 7.60 13.71
CA ARG A 24 39.87 6.14 13.61
C ARG A 24 41.23 5.48 13.70
N ASP A 25 42.24 6.01 13.01
CA ASP A 25 43.60 5.48 13.01
C ASP A 25 44.22 5.59 14.41
N GLU A 26 43.99 6.70 15.11
CA GLU A 26 44.40 6.85 16.51
C GLU A 26 43.65 5.89 17.44
N ALA A 27 42.33 5.81 17.32
CA ALA A 27 41.48 4.96 18.17
C ALA A 27 41.75 3.47 17.97
N ALA A 28 42.17 3.04 16.78
CA ALA A 28 42.51 1.65 16.49
C ALA A 28 43.63 1.10 17.38
N ASN A 29 44.55 1.95 17.86
CA ASN A 29 45.61 1.56 18.79
C ASN A 29 45.09 1.21 20.20
N TYR A 30 43.88 1.65 20.55
CA TYR A 30 43.27 1.49 21.87
C TYR A 30 42.03 0.57 21.87
N LEU A 31 41.38 0.41 20.71
CA LEU A 31 40.15 -0.36 20.53
C LEU A 31 40.42 -1.69 19.80
N ASP A 32 41.43 -2.44 20.27
CA ASP A 32 41.88 -3.70 19.65
C ASP A 32 41.13 -4.95 20.16
N GLY A 33 40.07 -4.75 20.96
CA GLY A 33 39.27 -5.81 21.57
C GLY A 33 39.79 -6.29 22.93
N LYS A 34 40.92 -5.76 23.41
CA LYS A 34 41.37 -6.02 24.79
C LYS A 34 40.64 -5.11 25.78
N PRO A 35 40.51 -5.54 27.05
CA PRO A 35 39.98 -4.69 28.11
C PRO A 35 40.84 -3.42 28.29
N ILE A 36 40.19 -2.31 28.64
CA ILE A 36 40.88 -1.11 29.10
C ILE A 36 41.39 -1.36 30.53
N GLU A 37 42.70 -1.27 30.72
CA GLU A 37 43.37 -1.62 31.99
C GLU A 37 43.82 -0.39 32.80
N THR A 38 43.89 0.78 32.15
CA THR A 38 44.39 2.01 32.77
C THR A 38 43.45 3.20 32.55
N GLN A 39 43.45 4.14 33.50
CA GLN A 39 42.69 5.38 33.37
C GLN A 39 43.13 6.20 32.13
N ALA A 40 44.43 6.22 31.82
CA ALA A 40 44.93 6.92 30.64
C ALA A 40 44.39 6.36 29.31
N GLN A 41 44.22 5.03 29.21
CA GLN A 41 43.55 4.41 28.06
C GLN A 41 42.06 4.77 28.02
N ALA A 42 41.38 4.78 29.17
CA ALA A 42 39.97 5.19 29.25
C ALA A 42 39.77 6.66 28.82
N ASP A 43 40.65 7.55 29.27
CA ASP A 43 40.61 8.98 28.92
C ASP A 43 40.88 9.22 27.43
N ALA A 44 41.85 8.50 26.85
CA ALA A 44 42.13 8.54 25.41
C ALA A 44 40.91 8.07 24.59
N VAL A 45 40.32 6.93 24.96
CA VAL A 45 39.09 6.44 24.32
C VAL A 45 37.94 7.44 24.46
N GLY A 46 37.77 8.05 25.64
CA GLY A 46 36.79 9.11 25.85
C GLY A 46 36.99 10.33 24.93
N LEU A 47 38.25 10.72 24.70
CA LEU A 47 38.59 11.80 23.77
C LEU A 47 38.24 11.43 22.31
N PHE A 48 38.56 10.21 21.86
CA PHE A 48 38.20 9.76 20.51
C PHE A 48 36.68 9.74 20.30
N LEU A 49 35.93 9.21 21.27
CA LEU A 49 34.47 9.16 21.21
C LEU A 49 33.85 10.56 21.11
N SER A 50 34.30 11.49 21.97
CA SER A 50 33.78 12.87 21.95
C SER A 50 34.16 13.62 20.67
N THR A 51 35.38 13.41 20.16
CA THR A 51 35.85 14.02 18.91
C THR A 51 35.08 13.50 17.71
N ALA A 52 34.91 12.18 17.58
CA ALA A 52 34.12 11.56 16.52
C ALA A 52 32.66 12.04 16.52
N ARG A 53 32.04 12.20 17.71
CA ARG A 53 30.69 12.78 17.84
C ARG A 53 30.62 14.20 17.32
N LYS A 54 31.61 15.03 17.66
CA LYS A 54 31.68 16.41 17.21
C LYS A 54 31.83 16.49 15.68
N ILE A 55 32.75 15.73 15.10
CA ILE A 55 32.94 15.63 13.64
C ILE A 55 31.63 15.24 12.96
N LYS A 56 30.96 14.19 13.45
CA LYS A 56 29.65 13.76 12.95
C LYS A 56 28.59 14.86 13.02
N ALA A 57 28.51 15.57 14.14
CA ALA A 57 27.53 16.64 14.34
C ALA A 57 27.78 17.82 13.40
N ASP A 58 29.03 18.22 13.22
CA ASP A 58 29.40 19.35 12.36
C ASP A 58 29.25 18.99 10.86
N ALA A 59 29.59 17.77 10.46
CA ALA A 59 29.32 17.24 9.12
C ALA A 59 27.82 17.26 8.79
N ASP A 60 26.96 16.87 9.74
CA ASP A 60 25.50 16.89 9.54
C ASP A 60 24.96 18.32 9.40
N LYS A 61 25.50 19.29 10.14
CA LYS A 61 25.13 20.71 9.99
C LYS A 61 25.46 21.22 8.60
N VAL A 62 26.67 20.95 8.09
CA VAL A 62 27.08 21.37 6.75
C VAL A 62 26.22 20.70 5.69
N ARG A 63 26.03 19.38 5.77
CA ARG A 63 25.16 18.64 4.86
C ARG A 63 23.73 19.18 4.84
N LYS A 64 23.17 19.53 6.01
CA LYS A 64 21.84 20.16 6.10
C LYS A 64 21.83 21.54 5.43
N ALA A 65 22.84 22.37 5.66
CA ALA A 65 22.95 23.68 5.05
C ALA A 65 23.08 23.60 3.51
N GLU A 66 23.88 22.66 3.00
CA GLU A 66 24.00 22.38 1.55
C GLU A 66 22.67 21.89 0.95
N LYS A 67 21.93 21.04 1.68
CA LYS A 67 20.65 20.48 1.22
C LYS A 67 19.49 21.47 1.29
N GLU A 68 19.51 22.40 2.25
CA GLU A 68 18.43 23.36 2.52
C GLU A 68 17.94 24.15 1.29
N PRO A 69 18.80 24.76 0.45
CA PRO A 69 18.33 25.49 -0.74
C PRO A 69 17.57 24.58 -1.72
N HIS A 70 18.00 23.33 -1.89
CA HIS A 70 17.31 22.37 -2.76
C HIS A 70 15.96 21.95 -2.19
N LEU A 71 15.86 21.75 -0.88
CA LEU A 71 14.58 21.48 -0.21
C LEU A 71 13.62 22.65 -0.31
N LYS A 72 14.11 23.88 -0.13
CA LYS A 72 13.31 25.10 -0.30
C LYS A 72 12.83 25.25 -1.75
N ALA A 73 13.72 25.04 -2.72
CA ALA A 73 13.37 25.11 -4.13
C ALA A 73 12.32 24.06 -4.50
N GLY A 74 12.49 22.81 -4.07
CA GLY A 74 11.50 21.75 -4.28
C GLY A 74 10.14 22.10 -3.69
N LYS A 75 10.11 22.57 -2.43
CA LYS A 75 8.85 23.01 -1.79
C LYS A 75 8.18 24.18 -2.50
N ALA A 76 8.95 25.10 -3.08
CA ALA A 76 8.41 26.23 -3.83
C ALA A 76 7.72 25.75 -5.11
N VAL A 77 8.34 24.81 -5.83
CA VAL A 77 7.73 24.16 -7.00
C VAL A 77 6.45 23.42 -6.58
N ASP A 78 6.51 22.58 -5.55
CA ASP A 78 5.33 21.85 -5.05
C ASP A 78 4.18 22.81 -4.71
N ALA A 79 4.49 23.96 -4.08
CA ALA A 79 3.50 24.96 -3.73
C ALA A 79 2.86 25.64 -4.96
N GLU A 80 3.62 25.83 -6.05
CA GLU A 80 3.12 26.38 -7.32
C GLU A 80 2.17 25.42 -8.03
N TRP A 81 2.43 24.11 -7.98
CA TRP A 81 1.60 23.09 -8.63
C TRP A 81 0.38 22.68 -7.80
N LYS A 82 0.47 22.77 -6.47
CA LYS A 82 -0.61 22.36 -5.55
C LYS A 82 -2.00 22.92 -5.87
N PRO A 83 -2.18 24.18 -6.33
CA PRO A 83 -3.48 24.68 -6.76
C PRO A 83 -4.06 23.95 -7.97
N ILE A 84 -3.23 23.49 -8.91
CA ILE A 84 -3.66 22.72 -10.09
C ILE A 84 -4.12 21.35 -9.63
N ASP A 85 -3.30 20.67 -8.82
CA ASP A 85 -3.64 19.36 -8.24
C ASP A 85 -4.95 19.45 -7.46
N LYS A 86 -5.09 20.49 -6.62
CA LYS A 86 -6.32 20.71 -5.87
C LYS A 86 -7.55 20.89 -6.77
N LYS A 87 -7.45 21.68 -7.84
CA LYS A 87 -8.57 21.87 -8.77
C LYS A 87 -8.95 20.56 -9.47
N ALA A 88 -7.96 19.75 -9.85
CA ALA A 88 -8.21 18.43 -10.43
C ALA A 88 -8.89 17.49 -9.41
N ASP A 89 -8.39 17.45 -8.18
CA ASP A 89 -8.96 16.65 -7.09
C ASP A 89 -10.39 17.09 -6.74
N ASP A 90 -10.68 18.39 -6.75
CA ASP A 90 -12.01 18.93 -6.51
C ASP A 90 -12.99 18.44 -7.59
N VAL A 91 -12.60 18.45 -8.87
CA VAL A 91 -13.40 17.90 -9.99
C VAL A 91 -13.61 16.39 -9.85
N ILE A 92 -12.53 15.64 -9.57
CA ILE A 92 -12.59 14.18 -9.39
C ILE A 92 -13.53 13.83 -8.23
N THR A 93 -13.40 14.53 -7.10
CA THR A 93 -14.21 14.30 -5.91
C THR A 93 -15.69 14.62 -6.17
N ALA A 94 -15.97 15.76 -6.80
CA ALA A 94 -17.32 16.17 -7.14
C ALA A 94 -17.99 15.20 -8.14
N GLY A 95 -17.23 14.65 -9.10
CA GLY A 95 -17.75 13.74 -10.12
C GLY A 95 -17.95 12.29 -9.67
N ARG A 96 -17.16 11.80 -8.70
CA ARG A 96 -17.17 10.39 -8.25
C ARG A 96 -18.54 9.92 -7.75
N ALA A 97 -19.16 10.67 -6.84
CA ALA A 97 -20.44 10.29 -6.24
C ALA A 97 -21.58 10.19 -7.27
N PRO A 98 -21.87 11.23 -8.10
CA PRO A 98 -22.94 11.15 -9.09
C PRO A 98 -22.65 10.10 -10.17
N LEU A 99 -21.40 9.93 -10.61
CA LEU A 99 -21.05 8.90 -11.57
C LEU A 99 -21.28 7.48 -10.98
N THR A 100 -20.93 7.28 -9.71
CA THR A 100 -21.17 6.00 -9.02
C THR A 100 -22.66 5.70 -8.93
N ALA A 101 -23.48 6.68 -8.54
CA ALA A 101 -24.94 6.52 -8.49
C ALA A 101 -25.54 6.20 -9.86
N TRP A 102 -25.05 6.84 -10.92
CA TRP A 102 -25.47 6.54 -12.29
C TRP A 102 -25.10 5.12 -12.73
N LEU A 103 -23.86 4.69 -12.49
CA LEU A 103 -23.41 3.33 -12.83
C LEU A 103 -24.17 2.26 -12.03
N GLN A 104 -24.51 2.52 -10.77
CA GLN A 104 -25.38 1.64 -9.97
C GLN A 104 -26.80 1.56 -10.53
N LYS A 105 -27.35 2.68 -11.01
CA LYS A 105 -28.64 2.68 -11.70
C LYS A 105 -28.58 1.86 -12.99
N LEU A 106 -27.52 2.01 -13.78
CA LEU A 106 -27.31 1.19 -14.98
C LEU A 106 -27.18 -0.30 -14.64
N GLU A 107 -26.45 -0.64 -13.57
CA GLU A 107 -26.33 -2.00 -13.08
C GLU A 107 -27.69 -2.58 -12.69
N ALA A 108 -28.53 -1.82 -11.97
CA ALA A 108 -29.87 -2.24 -11.60
C ALA A 108 -30.78 -2.47 -12.82
N ILE A 109 -30.72 -1.58 -13.83
CA ILE A 109 -31.47 -1.74 -15.08
C ILE A 109 -31.00 -2.99 -15.82
N GLN A 110 -29.68 -3.19 -15.95
CA GLN A 110 -29.11 -4.35 -16.64
C GLN A 110 -29.42 -5.66 -15.91
N ALA A 111 -29.41 -5.66 -14.58
CA ALA A 111 -29.79 -6.81 -13.77
C ALA A 111 -31.27 -7.18 -13.94
N GLU A 112 -32.15 -6.18 -14.02
CA GLU A 112 -33.57 -6.38 -14.27
C GLU A 112 -33.83 -6.96 -15.67
N GLU A 113 -33.17 -6.43 -16.71
CA GLU A 113 -33.29 -6.96 -18.07
C GLU A 113 -32.70 -8.37 -18.17
N ALA A 114 -31.57 -8.64 -17.51
CA ALA A 114 -31.02 -9.98 -17.42
C ALA A 114 -31.96 -10.94 -16.69
N ARG A 115 -32.66 -10.50 -15.64
CA ARG A 115 -33.68 -11.31 -14.94
C ARG A 115 -34.82 -11.67 -15.88
N LYS A 116 -35.42 -10.70 -16.58
CA LYS A 116 -36.49 -10.96 -17.54
C LYS A 116 -36.05 -11.91 -18.67
N ALA A 117 -34.83 -11.73 -19.18
CA ALA A 117 -34.30 -12.59 -20.22
C ALA A 117 -34.09 -14.04 -19.73
N ARG A 118 -33.66 -14.23 -18.47
CA ARG A 118 -33.59 -15.56 -17.84
C ARG A 118 -34.98 -16.18 -17.70
N GLU A 119 -35.94 -15.44 -17.15
CA GLU A 119 -37.33 -15.92 -16.99
C GLU A 119 -37.95 -16.34 -18.32
N GLU A 120 -37.70 -15.58 -19.39
CA GLU A 120 -38.15 -15.95 -20.73
C GLU A 120 -37.44 -17.19 -21.27
N ALA A 121 -36.12 -17.29 -21.11
CA ALA A 121 -35.36 -18.46 -21.52
C ALA A 121 -35.83 -19.73 -20.78
N ASP A 122 -36.10 -19.63 -19.48
CA ASP A 122 -36.61 -20.74 -18.67
C ASP A 122 -38.01 -21.16 -19.13
N ARG A 123 -38.88 -20.19 -19.44
CA ARG A 123 -40.23 -20.44 -19.98
C ARG A 123 -40.16 -21.18 -21.33
N GLN A 124 -39.35 -20.70 -22.26
CA GLN A 124 -39.20 -21.31 -23.58
C GLN A 124 -38.56 -22.69 -23.50
N GLN A 125 -37.58 -22.86 -22.61
CA GLN A 125 -36.95 -24.16 -22.38
C GLN A 125 -37.95 -25.18 -21.84
N GLN A 126 -38.80 -24.78 -20.89
CA GLN A 126 -39.85 -25.66 -20.37
C GLN A 126 -40.86 -26.04 -21.46
N ALA A 127 -41.30 -25.08 -22.29
CA ALA A 127 -42.19 -25.34 -23.41
C ALA A 127 -41.56 -26.29 -24.46
N ALA A 128 -40.27 -26.13 -24.76
CA ALA A 128 -39.54 -27.01 -25.67
C ALA A 128 -39.44 -28.44 -25.12
N ILE A 129 -39.16 -28.59 -23.82
CA ILE A 129 -39.12 -29.90 -23.15
C ILE A 129 -40.49 -30.59 -23.21
N GLU A 130 -41.58 -29.85 -22.96
CA GLU A 130 -42.94 -30.38 -23.02
C GLU A 130 -43.35 -30.76 -24.44
N ALA A 131 -43.09 -29.91 -25.43
CA ALA A 131 -43.36 -30.19 -26.83
C ALA A 131 -42.58 -31.42 -27.33
N ARG A 132 -41.31 -31.56 -26.91
CA ARG A 132 -40.48 -32.71 -27.26
C ARG A 132 -40.97 -34.01 -26.63
N ARG A 133 -41.56 -33.95 -25.43
CA ARG A 133 -42.22 -35.11 -24.81
C ARG A 133 -43.52 -35.47 -25.55
N ALA A 134 -44.26 -34.48 -26.03
CA ALA A 134 -45.52 -34.68 -26.74
C ALA A 134 -45.36 -35.11 -28.21
N SER A 135 -44.16 -35.00 -28.80
CA SER A 135 -43.92 -35.31 -30.22
C SER A 135 -43.69 -36.79 -30.54
N GLU A 136 -43.82 -37.70 -29.57
CA GLU A 136 -43.50 -39.12 -29.76
C GLU A 136 -44.36 -39.75 -30.87
N GLY A 137 -43.71 -40.32 -31.88
CA GLY A 137 -44.39 -40.97 -33.02
C GLY A 137 -45.07 -40.02 -34.02
N ASN A 138 -44.91 -38.70 -33.91
CA ASN A 138 -45.51 -37.71 -34.83
C ASN A 138 -44.43 -36.77 -35.42
N LEU A 139 -44.22 -36.84 -36.74
CA LEU A 139 -43.22 -36.06 -37.45
C LEU A 139 -43.50 -34.54 -37.43
N GLU A 140 -44.74 -34.13 -37.62
CA GLU A 140 -45.14 -32.72 -37.62
C GLU A 140 -44.99 -32.10 -36.21
N ALA A 141 -45.36 -32.86 -35.17
CA ALA A 141 -45.13 -32.46 -33.78
C ALA A 141 -43.64 -32.40 -33.44
N LEU A 142 -42.81 -33.26 -34.04
CA LEU A 142 -41.35 -33.24 -33.85
C LEU A 142 -40.72 -32.01 -34.50
N GLU A 143 -41.17 -31.62 -35.70
CA GLU A 143 -40.72 -30.39 -36.36
C GLU A 143 -41.07 -29.15 -35.51
N GLN A 144 -42.29 -29.09 -34.96
CA GLN A 144 -42.70 -28.03 -34.03
C GLN A 144 -41.87 -28.02 -32.74
N ALA A 145 -41.61 -29.19 -32.14
CA ALA A 145 -40.77 -29.30 -30.96
C ALA A 145 -39.31 -28.87 -31.22
N ASN A 146 -38.77 -29.17 -32.40
CA ASN A 146 -37.44 -28.72 -32.80
C ASN A 146 -37.40 -27.20 -33.00
N ALA A 147 -38.44 -26.60 -33.60
CA ALA A 147 -38.54 -25.15 -33.73
C ALA A 147 -38.58 -24.45 -32.36
N LEU A 148 -39.35 -24.99 -31.40
CA LEU A 148 -39.39 -24.48 -30.02
C LEU A 148 -38.03 -24.65 -29.30
N GLN A 149 -37.30 -25.73 -29.56
CA GLN A 149 -35.95 -25.91 -29.01
C GLN A 149 -34.96 -24.90 -29.60
N ASP A 150 -35.04 -24.60 -30.90
CA ASP A 150 -34.20 -23.58 -31.53
C ASP A 150 -34.50 -22.17 -30.97
N GLU A 151 -35.76 -21.86 -30.67
CA GLU A 151 -36.17 -20.63 -30.00
C GLU A 151 -35.63 -20.56 -28.57
N ALA A 152 -35.80 -21.63 -27.78
CA ALA A 152 -35.26 -21.73 -26.43
C ALA A 152 -33.73 -21.56 -26.38
N ASP A 153 -33.02 -22.15 -27.33
CA ASP A 153 -31.56 -22.01 -27.46
C ASP A 153 -31.14 -20.57 -27.79
N ARG A 154 -31.94 -19.83 -28.58
CA ARG A 154 -31.71 -18.40 -28.86
C ARG A 154 -31.97 -17.56 -27.61
N ALA A 155 -33.10 -17.79 -26.94
CA ALA A 155 -33.44 -17.09 -25.70
C ALA A 155 -32.38 -17.32 -24.61
N ALA A 156 -31.86 -18.54 -24.47
CA ALA A 156 -30.78 -18.86 -23.55
C ALA A 156 -29.45 -18.15 -23.90
N LYS A 157 -29.14 -17.98 -25.19
CA LYS A 157 -27.97 -17.19 -25.64
C LYS A 157 -28.14 -15.71 -25.33
N ASP A 158 -29.34 -15.16 -25.52
CA ASP A 158 -29.63 -13.76 -25.27
C ASP A 158 -29.66 -13.46 -23.76
N ALA A 159 -30.19 -14.35 -22.93
CA ALA A 159 -30.07 -14.28 -21.47
C ALA A 159 -28.60 -14.24 -21.03
N LYS A 160 -27.76 -15.16 -21.53
CA LYS A 160 -26.31 -15.19 -21.24
C LYS A 160 -25.59 -13.92 -21.70
N ARG A 161 -26.04 -13.27 -22.78
CA ARG A 161 -25.48 -11.99 -23.23
C ARG A 161 -25.88 -10.87 -22.29
N ALA A 162 -27.15 -10.80 -21.91
CA ALA A 162 -27.67 -9.80 -20.98
C ALA A 162 -26.95 -9.85 -19.61
N GLU A 163 -26.68 -11.05 -19.10
CA GLU A 163 -25.92 -11.24 -17.85
C GLU A 163 -24.48 -10.72 -17.88
N LYS A 164 -23.86 -10.70 -19.06
CA LYS A 164 -22.46 -10.28 -19.23
C LYS A 164 -22.32 -8.79 -19.49
N VAL A 165 -23.42 -8.07 -19.69
CA VAL A 165 -23.39 -6.62 -19.86
C VAL A 165 -22.88 -6.00 -18.58
N LYS A 166 -21.91 -5.09 -18.72
CA LYS A 166 -21.34 -4.34 -17.60
C LYS A 166 -21.81 -2.88 -17.65
N PRO A 167 -22.02 -2.24 -16.50
CA PRO A 167 -22.27 -0.80 -16.45
C PRO A 167 -20.97 -0.06 -16.79
N LEU A 168 -20.96 0.62 -17.93
CA LEU A 168 -19.81 1.34 -18.47
C LEU A 168 -20.22 2.74 -18.89
N VAL A 169 -19.32 3.71 -18.71
CA VAL A 169 -19.40 5.03 -19.35
C VAL A 169 -18.11 5.33 -20.11
N ALA A 170 -18.19 6.24 -21.09
CA ALA A 170 -17.02 6.69 -21.83
C ALA A 170 -16.00 7.37 -20.90
N GLY A 171 -14.73 7.17 -21.20
CA GLY A 171 -13.62 7.87 -20.57
C GLY A 171 -12.50 8.06 -21.58
N GLU A 172 -11.52 8.89 -21.24
CA GLU A 172 -10.37 9.12 -22.09
C GLU A 172 -9.49 7.86 -22.12
N GLY A 173 -9.36 7.24 -23.30
CA GLY A 173 -8.61 6.00 -23.53
C GLY A 173 -9.30 4.72 -23.06
N ARG A 174 -9.98 4.72 -21.90
CA ARG A 174 -10.73 3.56 -21.39
C ARG A 174 -12.09 3.95 -20.80
N SER A 175 -13.04 3.04 -20.86
CA SER A 175 -14.33 3.19 -20.18
C SER A 175 -14.17 3.16 -18.65
N LEU A 176 -15.06 3.88 -17.97
CA LEU A 176 -15.15 3.87 -16.51
C LEU A 176 -16.24 2.88 -16.09
N SER A 177 -15.94 2.10 -15.06
CA SER A 177 -16.84 1.10 -14.46
C SER A 177 -16.82 1.20 -12.94
N LEU A 178 -17.78 0.52 -12.29
CA LEU A 178 -17.68 0.27 -10.85
C LEU A 178 -16.45 -0.59 -10.55
N ARG A 179 -15.83 -0.34 -9.38
CA ARG A 179 -14.72 -1.15 -8.85
C ARG A 179 -15.09 -1.69 -7.48
N SER A 180 -14.97 -3.00 -7.31
CA SER A 180 -15.22 -3.67 -6.03
C SER A 180 -13.94 -3.72 -5.21
N ARG A 181 -14.03 -3.34 -3.93
CA ARG A 181 -12.98 -3.54 -2.93
C ARG A 181 -13.59 -4.31 -1.76
N GLN A 182 -12.91 -5.37 -1.34
CA GLN A 182 -13.25 -6.05 -0.09
C GLN A 182 -12.71 -5.23 1.09
N VAL A 183 -13.58 -4.93 2.04
CA VAL A 183 -13.23 -4.23 3.27
C VAL A 183 -13.49 -5.19 4.42
N ALA A 184 -12.44 -5.51 5.18
CA ALA A 184 -12.56 -6.34 6.37
C ALA A 184 -13.18 -5.51 7.50
N ILE A 185 -14.30 -5.98 8.05
CA ILE A 185 -14.94 -5.41 9.22
C ILE A 185 -14.81 -6.44 10.34
N VAL A 186 -14.01 -6.12 11.36
CA VAL A 186 -13.84 -7.00 12.52
C VAL A 186 -15.05 -6.83 13.42
N THR A 187 -15.94 -7.82 13.42
CA THR A 187 -17.16 -7.85 14.22
C THR A 187 -16.92 -8.40 15.63
N ASP A 188 -16.07 -9.42 15.74
CA ASP A 188 -15.63 -10.00 17.01
C ASP A 188 -14.11 -10.00 17.10
N ARG A 189 -13.58 -9.09 17.92
CA ARG A 189 -12.14 -8.93 18.13
C ARG A 189 -11.55 -10.09 18.92
N LYS A 190 -12.30 -10.66 19.86
CA LYS A 190 -11.82 -11.76 20.71
C LYS A 190 -11.67 -13.02 19.88
N ALA A 191 -12.67 -13.35 19.08
CA ALA A 191 -12.60 -14.49 18.16
C ALA A 191 -11.44 -14.36 17.16
N LEU A 192 -11.21 -13.15 16.62
CA LEU A 192 -10.08 -12.91 15.73
C LEU A 192 -8.73 -13.12 16.43
N LEU A 193 -8.56 -12.59 17.65
CA LEU A 193 -7.34 -12.79 18.43
C LEU A 193 -7.10 -14.27 18.76
N GLU A 194 -8.13 -15.00 19.18
CA GLU A 194 -8.03 -16.43 19.45
C GLU A 194 -7.66 -17.24 18.20
N HIS A 195 -8.17 -16.83 17.03
CA HIS A 195 -7.82 -17.45 15.76
C HIS A 195 -6.35 -17.20 15.42
N VAL A 196 -5.91 -15.93 15.44
CA VAL A 196 -4.51 -15.55 15.14
C VAL A 196 -3.54 -16.24 16.11
N MET A 197 -3.87 -16.32 17.39
CA MET A 197 -3.04 -17.03 18.38
C MET A 197 -2.84 -18.52 18.03
N LYS A 198 -3.81 -19.15 17.35
CA LYS A 198 -3.73 -20.57 16.94
C LYS A 198 -3.07 -20.75 15.58
N THR A 199 -3.26 -19.81 14.65
CA THR A 199 -2.84 -19.97 13.25
C THR A 199 -1.54 -19.25 12.91
N ASP A 200 -1.25 -18.13 13.57
CA ASP A 200 -0.05 -17.32 13.37
C ASP A 200 0.40 -16.65 14.69
N PRO A 201 0.98 -17.43 15.62
CA PRO A 201 1.41 -16.89 16.91
C PRO A 201 2.58 -15.90 16.78
N ASN A 202 3.41 -16.01 15.73
CA ASN A 202 4.58 -15.15 15.56
C ASN A 202 4.17 -13.71 15.25
N ALA A 203 3.18 -13.50 14.38
CA ALA A 203 2.65 -12.17 14.10
C ALA A 203 2.07 -11.48 15.35
N LEU A 204 1.44 -12.26 16.24
CA LEU A 204 0.93 -11.75 17.52
C LEU A 204 2.07 -11.37 18.46
N THR A 205 3.12 -12.18 18.55
CA THR A 205 4.31 -11.91 19.38
C THR A 205 5.01 -10.62 18.95
N GLU A 206 5.29 -10.44 17.65
CA GLU A 206 5.95 -9.24 17.13
C GLU A 206 5.15 -7.97 17.48
N TRP A 207 3.82 -8.04 17.35
CA TRP A 207 2.95 -6.93 17.73
C TRP A 207 3.00 -6.62 19.23
N LEU A 208 2.99 -7.65 20.08
CA LEU A 208 3.05 -7.53 21.54
C LEU A 208 4.39 -6.93 22.01
N GLU A 209 5.52 -7.41 21.47
CA GLU A 209 6.86 -6.90 21.78
C GLU A 209 7.02 -5.44 21.34
N GLY A 210 6.55 -5.11 20.14
CA GLY A 210 6.54 -3.73 19.65
C GLY A 210 5.66 -2.81 20.51
N TYR A 211 4.52 -3.31 20.99
CA TYR A 211 3.66 -2.57 21.91
C TYR A 211 4.33 -2.35 23.27
N ALA A 212 4.93 -3.39 23.85
CA ALA A 212 5.64 -3.32 25.13
C ALA A 212 6.77 -2.29 25.11
N THR A 213 7.58 -2.29 24.04
CA THR A 213 8.70 -1.34 23.87
C THR A 213 8.21 0.11 23.84
N ARG A 214 7.12 0.40 23.11
CA ARG A 214 6.56 1.77 23.02
C ARG A 214 5.94 2.25 24.32
N ALA A 215 5.51 1.33 25.19
CA ALA A 215 4.86 1.66 26.44
C ALA A 215 5.86 2.00 27.58
N LEU A 216 7.16 1.71 27.40
CA LEU A 216 8.18 2.03 28.39
C LEU A 216 8.20 3.54 28.73
N PRO A 217 8.39 3.92 30.00
CA PRO A 217 8.76 3.07 31.15
C PRO A 217 7.56 2.46 31.90
N SER A 218 6.36 2.51 31.34
CA SER A 218 5.14 2.06 32.02
C SER A 218 5.18 0.56 32.33
N LYS A 219 4.79 0.18 33.55
CA LYS A 219 4.68 -1.23 33.94
C LYS A 219 3.42 -1.85 33.32
N LEU A 220 3.61 -2.72 32.35
CA LEU A 220 2.55 -3.53 31.76
C LEU A 220 2.50 -4.91 32.43
N PRO A 221 1.31 -5.50 32.67
CA PRO A 221 1.21 -6.88 33.11
C PRO A 221 1.94 -7.83 32.15
N GLY A 222 2.77 -8.73 32.70
CA GLY A 222 3.51 -9.73 31.91
C GLY A 222 4.77 -9.22 31.19
N VAL A 223 5.22 -7.98 31.47
CA VAL A 223 6.45 -7.40 30.90
C VAL A 223 7.45 -7.11 32.02
N GLU A 224 8.67 -7.63 31.89
CA GLU A 224 9.81 -7.31 32.75
C GLU A 224 10.66 -6.19 32.13
N ILE A 225 11.10 -5.22 32.93
CA ILE A 225 11.87 -4.07 32.46
C ILE A 225 13.28 -4.14 33.04
N GLU A 226 14.28 -4.37 32.19
CA GLU A 226 15.69 -4.35 32.56
C GLU A 226 16.34 -3.02 32.12
N THR A 227 17.03 -2.33 33.04
CA THR A 227 17.76 -1.09 32.72
C THR A 227 19.23 -1.40 32.45
N GLN A 228 19.59 -1.48 31.18
CA GLN A 228 20.98 -1.62 30.76
C GLN A 228 21.63 -0.23 30.66
N ARG A 229 22.81 -0.06 31.28
CA ARG A 229 23.62 1.16 31.19
C ARG A 229 24.83 0.90 30.31
N SER A 230 24.91 1.61 29.19
CA SER A 230 26.06 1.63 28.28
C SER A 230 26.72 3.02 28.29
N ALA A 231 27.98 3.10 27.86
CA ALA A 231 28.66 4.38 27.70
C ALA A 231 27.87 5.27 26.73
N ALA A 232 27.58 6.51 27.14
CA ALA A 232 26.89 7.53 26.34
C ALA A 232 27.76 8.00 25.19
#